data_AF-A0A661P4V5-F1
#
_entry.id   AF-A0A661P4V5-F1
#
_cell.length_a   1.000
_cell.length_b   1.000
_cell.length_c   1.000
_cell.angle_alpha   90.00
_cell.angle_beta   90.00
_cell.angle_gamma   90.00
#
_symmetry.space_group_name_H-M   'P 1'
#
loop_
_entity.id
_entity.type
_entity.pdbx_description
1 polymer ?
#
loop_
_entity_poly.entity_id
_entity_poly.type
_entity_poly.pdbx_seq_one_letter_code
_entity_poly.pdbx_strand_id
1 'polypeptide(L)'
;SDYNPPQYPVGPLPGHSSILGQVLTGMLLGGETPTYPALEGSLAWAVTYQQAHPELDVVVALASDGDPTTCDTDAGNIAALAADALATAGVRTFAVAINGATLTNLDQIAAAGGTGQALDVTSDASAIEEKMAEIREVTVACDLEIPEPDPSDPFVPTQLNVNLDPDGSDGSQPGSVIAQVPSESDCGSEPGWYYDTPEKPTKVFLCPATCDLLKSPNATVTFTFGCPTIVK
;
A
#
# COMPACT_ATOMS: atom_id res chain seq x y z
N SER A 1 4.04 2.45 -23.50
CA SER A 1 5.15 3.13 -22.83
C SER A 1 6.32 2.15 -22.73
N ASP A 2 7.57 2.60 -22.89
CA ASP A 2 8.79 1.76 -22.71
C ASP A 2 8.97 1.27 -21.26
N TYR A 3 8.15 1.79 -20.34
CA TYR A 3 8.08 1.39 -18.94
C TYR A 3 7.03 0.30 -18.68
N ASN A 4 6.48 -0.33 -19.73
CA ASN A 4 5.58 -1.47 -19.64
C ASN A 4 5.95 -2.54 -20.71
N PRO A 5 6.44 -3.73 -20.32
CA PRO A 5 6.58 -4.23 -18.95
C PRO A 5 7.80 -3.64 -18.21
N PRO A 6 7.89 -3.84 -16.88
CA PRO A 6 9.09 -3.52 -16.12
C PRO A 6 10.33 -4.14 -16.77
N GLN A 7 11.44 -3.42 -16.74
CA GLN A 7 12.71 -3.90 -17.29
C GLN A 7 13.14 -5.24 -16.67
N TYR A 8 12.72 -5.49 -15.42
CA TYR A 8 12.93 -6.74 -14.71
C TYR A 8 11.63 -7.22 -14.05
N PRO A 9 11.28 -8.51 -14.13
CA PRO A 9 10.07 -9.04 -13.51
C PRO A 9 10.05 -8.85 -11.99
N VAL A 10 8.88 -8.56 -11.44
CA VAL A 10 8.63 -8.59 -10.00
C VAL A 10 8.66 -10.04 -9.51
N GLY A 11 9.20 -10.25 -8.32
CA GLY A 11 9.21 -11.55 -7.67
C GLY A 11 9.59 -11.49 -6.19
N PRO A 12 9.44 -12.61 -5.47
CA PRO A 12 9.60 -12.64 -4.03
C PRO A 12 11.03 -12.32 -3.59
N LEU A 13 11.13 -11.54 -2.51
CA LEU A 13 12.36 -11.35 -1.77
C LEU A 13 12.52 -12.43 -0.68
N PRO A 14 13.76 -12.84 -0.33
CA PRO A 14 15.03 -12.30 -0.84
C PRO A 14 15.47 -12.86 -2.20
N GLY A 15 14.71 -13.78 -2.82
CA GLY A 15 15.10 -14.48 -4.05
C GLY A 15 15.43 -13.58 -5.25
N HIS A 16 14.83 -12.39 -5.33
CA HIS A 16 15.07 -11.41 -6.39
C HIS A 16 16.08 -10.29 -6.04
N SER A 17 16.69 -10.31 -4.85
CA SER A 17 17.60 -9.26 -4.38
C SER A 17 18.85 -9.09 -5.26
N SER A 18 19.44 -10.19 -5.72
CA SER A 18 20.65 -10.18 -6.55
C SER A 18 20.41 -9.60 -7.95
N ILE A 19 19.20 -9.77 -8.48
CA ILE A 19 18.79 -9.19 -9.77
C ILE A 19 18.67 -7.67 -9.62
N LEU A 20 17.99 -7.19 -8.57
CA LEU A 20 17.83 -5.75 -8.29
C LEU A 20 19.18 -5.03 -8.15
N GLY A 21 20.16 -5.63 -7.47
CA GLY A 21 21.51 -5.07 -7.35
C GLY A 21 22.24 -4.93 -8.68
N GLN A 22 22.01 -5.85 -9.62
CA GLN A 22 22.58 -5.77 -10.98
C GLN A 22 21.92 -4.69 -11.83
N VAL A 23 20.62 -4.46 -11.64
CA VAL A 23 19.88 -3.38 -12.32
C VAL A 23 20.47 -2.01 -11.97
N LEU A 24 20.61 -1.73 -10.67
CA LEU A 24 21.05 -0.43 -10.18
C LEU A 24 22.48 -0.09 -10.60
N THR A 25 23.33 -1.10 -10.76
CA THR A 25 24.74 -0.93 -11.18
C THR A 25 24.92 -0.82 -12.68
N GLY A 26 23.91 -1.19 -13.48
CA GLY A 26 23.93 -1.13 -14.94
C GLY A 26 23.24 0.08 -15.56
N MET A 27 22.56 0.91 -14.75
CA MET A 27 21.82 2.08 -15.24
C MET A 27 22.77 3.23 -15.59
N LEU A 28 22.71 3.70 -16.84
CA LEU A 28 23.34 4.95 -17.24
C LEU A 28 22.43 6.10 -16.80
N LEU A 29 22.95 7.00 -15.98
CA LEU A 29 22.25 8.20 -15.59
C LEU A 29 22.10 9.11 -16.82
N GLY A 30 20.85 9.35 -17.23
CA GLY A 30 20.51 10.37 -18.22
C GLY A 30 20.50 11.77 -17.60
N GLY A 31 20.32 12.79 -18.44
CA GLY A 31 20.15 14.18 -17.99
C GLY A 31 18.71 14.70 -18.01
N GLU A 32 17.75 13.87 -18.43
CA GLU A 32 16.32 14.22 -18.49
C GLU A 32 15.49 13.35 -17.54
N THR A 33 14.37 13.89 -17.08
CA THR A 33 13.44 13.25 -16.14
C THR A 33 12.07 13.08 -16.82
N PRO A 34 11.85 12.02 -17.63
CA PRO A 34 10.59 11.74 -18.31
C PRO A 34 9.54 11.12 -17.35
N THR A 35 9.14 11.86 -16.31
CA THR A 35 8.31 11.34 -15.21
C THR A 35 6.94 10.84 -15.69
N TYR A 36 6.25 11.58 -16.58
CA TYR A 36 4.92 11.18 -17.07
C TYR A 36 4.92 9.80 -17.72
N PRO A 37 5.70 9.51 -18.78
CA PRO A 37 5.67 8.19 -19.42
C PRO A 37 6.22 7.07 -18.52
N ALA A 38 7.13 7.41 -17.59
CA ALA A 38 7.64 6.48 -16.59
C ALA A 38 6.53 6.02 -15.64
N LEU A 39 5.76 6.96 -15.10
CA LEU A 39 4.66 6.66 -14.21
C LEU A 39 3.49 5.98 -14.95
N GLU A 40 3.13 6.46 -16.15
CA GLU A 40 2.07 5.88 -16.99
C GLU A 40 2.31 4.39 -17.26
N GLY A 41 3.51 4.03 -17.74
CA GLY A 41 3.83 2.64 -18.05
C GLY A 41 3.86 1.76 -16.80
N SER A 42 4.47 2.25 -15.73
CA SER A 42 4.57 1.53 -14.45
C SER A 42 3.19 1.26 -13.85
N LEU A 43 2.30 2.25 -13.84
CA LEU A 43 0.94 2.11 -13.33
C LEU A 43 0.08 1.21 -14.22
N ALA A 44 0.17 1.32 -15.55
CA ALA A 44 -0.56 0.44 -16.46
C ALA A 44 -0.19 -1.04 -16.25
N TRP A 45 1.09 -1.33 -16.03
CA TRP A 45 1.54 -2.66 -15.67
C TRP A 45 1.02 -3.09 -14.29
N ALA A 46 1.17 -2.23 -13.28
CA ALA A 46 0.76 -2.53 -11.90
C ALA A 46 -0.74 -2.81 -11.80
N VAL A 47 -1.59 -2.02 -12.48
CA VAL A 47 -3.04 -2.25 -12.58
C VAL A 47 -3.34 -3.63 -13.16
N THR A 48 -2.67 -4.00 -14.26
CA THR A 48 -2.85 -5.32 -14.88
C THR A 48 -2.41 -6.44 -13.94
N TYR A 49 -1.30 -6.25 -13.23
CA TYR A 49 -0.76 -7.24 -12.31
C TYR A 49 -1.66 -7.42 -11.08
N GLN A 50 -2.13 -6.33 -10.48
CA GLN A 50 -3.07 -6.33 -9.35
C GLN A 50 -4.38 -7.06 -9.68
N GLN A 51 -4.94 -6.80 -10.86
CA GLN A 51 -6.17 -7.47 -11.29
C GLN A 51 -5.99 -8.97 -11.54
N ALA A 52 -4.78 -9.39 -11.95
CA ALA A 52 -4.44 -10.80 -12.13
C ALA A 52 -4.06 -11.50 -10.81
N HIS A 53 -3.64 -10.73 -9.80
CA HIS A 53 -3.16 -11.19 -8.50
C HIS A 53 -3.90 -10.47 -7.35
N PRO A 54 -5.21 -10.68 -7.19
CA PRO A 54 -6.01 -10.00 -6.16
C PRO A 54 -5.58 -10.32 -4.73
N GLU A 55 -4.74 -11.34 -4.53
CA GLU A 55 -4.16 -11.72 -3.24
C GLU A 55 -2.97 -10.87 -2.79
N LEU A 56 -2.45 -10.01 -3.67
CA LEU A 56 -1.29 -9.16 -3.43
C LEU A 56 -1.70 -7.69 -3.33
N ASP A 57 -0.97 -6.91 -2.54
CA ASP A 57 -0.95 -5.45 -2.62
C ASP A 57 0.12 -4.99 -3.60
N VAL A 58 -0.29 -4.49 -4.76
CA VAL A 58 0.59 -3.94 -5.78
C VAL A 58 0.61 -2.43 -5.65
N VAL A 59 1.81 -1.88 -5.44
CA VAL A 59 2.04 -0.43 -5.32
C VAL A 59 3.15 0.02 -6.25
N VAL A 60 3.15 1.31 -6.59
CA VAL A 60 4.23 1.96 -7.35
C VAL A 60 4.96 2.94 -6.44
N ALA A 61 6.29 2.79 -6.35
CA ALA A 61 7.16 3.76 -5.69
C ALA A 61 7.90 4.58 -6.76
N LEU A 62 7.56 5.87 -6.87
CA LEU A 62 8.20 6.83 -7.76
C LEU A 62 9.30 7.58 -7.02
N ALA A 63 10.56 7.22 -7.25
CA ALA A 63 11.71 7.95 -6.72
C ALA A 63 12.24 8.94 -7.77
N SER A 64 12.49 10.19 -7.36
CA SER A 64 12.97 11.24 -8.28
C SER A 64 13.87 12.26 -7.60
N ASP A 65 14.95 12.65 -8.27
CA ASP A 65 15.93 13.67 -7.88
C ASP A 65 15.78 14.99 -8.67
N GLY A 66 14.68 15.16 -9.41
CA GLY A 66 14.45 16.33 -10.23
C GLY A 66 12.99 16.48 -10.67
N ASP A 67 12.61 17.70 -11.05
CA ASP A 67 11.30 17.92 -11.67
C ASP A 67 11.25 17.28 -13.08
N PRO A 68 10.04 16.94 -13.58
CA PRO A 68 9.87 16.45 -14.93
C PRO A 68 10.44 17.42 -15.97
N THR A 69 11.27 16.94 -16.90
CA THR A 69 11.96 17.82 -17.87
C THR A 69 11.49 17.64 -19.32
N THR A 70 10.79 16.54 -19.63
CA THR A 70 10.45 16.17 -21.00
C THR A 70 9.12 15.42 -21.06
N CYS A 71 8.61 15.23 -22.28
CA CYS A 71 7.27 14.71 -22.55
C CYS A 71 6.16 15.62 -21.99
N ASP A 72 5.48 15.20 -20.92
CA ASP A 72 4.55 16.03 -20.16
C ASP A 72 5.17 16.33 -18.80
N THR A 73 5.30 17.63 -18.51
CA THR A 73 5.97 18.13 -17.31
C THR A 73 4.99 18.72 -16.29
N ASP A 74 3.69 18.62 -16.53
CA ASP A 74 2.66 19.12 -15.62
C ASP A 74 2.42 18.13 -14.49
N ALA A 75 2.70 18.56 -13.25
CA ALA A 75 2.52 17.71 -12.07
C ALA A 75 1.06 17.27 -11.85
N GLY A 76 0.08 18.06 -12.31
CA GLY A 76 -1.34 17.71 -12.26
C GLY A 76 -1.71 16.59 -13.21
N ASN A 77 -1.20 16.62 -14.44
CA ASN A 77 -1.39 15.52 -15.40
C ASN A 77 -0.71 14.24 -14.90
N ILE A 78 0.48 14.33 -14.31
CA ILE A 78 1.18 13.18 -13.72
C ILE A 78 0.40 12.64 -12.52
N ALA A 79 -0.11 13.50 -11.66
CA ALA A 79 -0.93 13.11 -10.52
C ALA A 79 -2.24 12.43 -10.94
N ALA A 80 -2.84 12.85 -12.07
CA ALA A 80 -4.04 12.21 -12.62
C ALA A 80 -3.80 10.73 -12.98
N LEU A 81 -2.61 10.37 -13.47
CA LEU A 81 -2.26 8.96 -13.71
C LEU A 81 -2.34 8.13 -12.42
N ALA A 82 -1.81 8.66 -11.31
CA ALA A 82 -1.83 8.00 -10.01
C ALA A 82 -3.26 7.84 -9.47
N ALA A 83 -4.10 8.88 -9.62
CA ALA A 83 -5.51 8.82 -9.24
C ALA A 83 -6.28 7.77 -10.06
N ASP A 84 -6.05 7.70 -11.36
CA ASP A 84 -6.72 6.74 -12.25
C ASP A 84 -6.35 5.29 -11.88
N ALA A 85 -5.08 5.02 -11.57
CA ALA A 85 -4.63 3.69 -11.15
C ALA A 85 -5.21 3.27 -9.79
N LEU A 86 -5.26 4.20 -8.84
CA LEU A 86 -5.92 3.99 -7.55
C LEU A 86 -7.40 3.67 -7.73
N ALA A 87 -8.11 4.46 -8.54
CA ALA A 87 -9.53 4.25 -8.80
C ALA A 87 -9.84 2.95 -9.58
N THR A 88 -8.91 2.52 -10.45
CA THR A 88 -9.13 1.37 -11.34
C THR A 88 -8.86 0.03 -10.65
N ALA A 89 -7.84 -0.04 -9.80
CA ALA A 89 -7.40 -1.32 -9.22
C ALA A 89 -6.85 -1.19 -7.79
N GLY A 90 -7.01 -0.05 -7.12
CA GLY A 90 -6.47 0.14 -5.76
C GLY A 90 -4.95 0.33 -5.72
N VAL A 91 -4.29 0.50 -6.87
CA VAL A 91 -2.83 0.64 -6.95
C VAL A 91 -2.41 1.99 -6.38
N ARG A 92 -1.80 1.97 -5.19
CA ARG A 92 -1.27 3.16 -4.50
C ARG A 92 0.05 3.62 -5.11
N THR A 93 0.27 4.93 -5.12
CA THR A 93 1.53 5.54 -5.60
C THR A 93 2.24 6.28 -4.48
N PHE A 94 3.42 5.80 -4.08
CA PHE A 94 4.30 6.46 -3.13
C PHE A 94 5.33 7.30 -3.89
N ALA A 95 5.44 8.59 -3.60
CA ALA A 95 6.52 9.42 -4.12
C ALA A 95 7.69 9.48 -3.14
N VAL A 96 8.92 9.34 -3.62
CA VAL A 96 10.16 9.45 -2.85
C VAL A 96 10.99 10.60 -3.41
N ALA A 97 11.17 11.65 -2.62
CA ALA A 97 11.85 12.86 -3.04
C ALA A 97 13.35 12.79 -2.72
N ILE A 98 14.18 12.81 -3.75
CA ILE A 98 15.63 12.91 -3.67
C ILE A 98 16.03 14.35 -3.98
N ASN A 99 17.20 14.78 -3.49
CA ASN A 99 17.69 16.14 -3.64
C ASN A 99 17.65 16.61 -5.11
N GLY A 100 16.87 17.66 -5.37
CA GLY A 100 16.68 18.29 -6.68
C GLY A 100 15.24 18.25 -7.19
N ALA A 101 14.37 17.41 -6.62
CA ALA A 101 12.94 17.41 -6.92
C ALA A 101 12.17 18.49 -6.13
N THR A 102 11.13 19.07 -6.72
CA THR A 102 10.20 19.96 -5.99
C THR A 102 9.22 19.13 -5.18
N LEU A 103 9.36 19.16 -3.84
CA LEU A 103 8.50 18.40 -2.91
C LEU A 103 7.01 18.58 -3.15
N THR A 104 6.55 19.81 -3.41
CA THR A 104 5.11 20.07 -3.65
C THR A 104 4.56 19.33 -4.88
N ASN A 105 5.36 19.14 -5.93
CA ASN A 105 4.94 18.37 -7.11
C ASN A 105 4.79 16.89 -6.76
N LEU A 106 5.73 16.35 -5.97
CA LEU A 106 5.71 14.96 -5.53
C LEU A 106 4.61 14.69 -4.49
N ASP A 107 4.35 15.63 -3.59
CA ASP A 107 3.21 15.59 -2.65
C ASP A 107 1.89 15.51 -3.40
N GLN A 108 1.73 16.29 -4.48
CA GLN A 108 0.52 16.25 -5.30
C GLN A 108 0.30 14.86 -5.93
N ILE A 109 1.36 14.22 -6.41
CA ILE A 109 1.31 12.87 -7.00
C ILE A 109 0.99 11.83 -5.91
N ALA A 110 1.67 11.89 -4.77
CA ALA A 110 1.42 11.01 -3.62
C ALA A 110 -0.01 11.14 -3.09
N ALA A 111 -0.53 12.36 -2.99
CA ALA A 111 -1.90 12.62 -2.56
C ALA A 111 -2.92 12.02 -3.53
N ALA A 112 -2.74 12.24 -4.84
CA ALA A 112 -3.60 11.67 -5.87
C ALA A 112 -3.53 10.13 -5.91
N GLY A 113 -2.35 9.57 -5.63
CA GLY A 113 -2.10 8.13 -5.51
C GLY A 113 -2.49 7.51 -4.16
N GLY A 114 -3.11 8.28 -3.25
CA GLY A 114 -3.66 7.77 -1.99
C GLY A 114 -2.67 7.61 -0.84
N THR A 115 -1.45 8.14 -0.94
CA THR A 115 -0.40 8.00 0.09
C THR A 115 -0.07 9.31 0.83
N GLY A 116 -0.76 10.40 0.49
CA GLY A 116 -0.64 11.68 1.21
C GLY A 116 0.54 12.50 0.72
N GLN A 117 1.68 12.42 1.41
CA GLN A 117 2.87 13.23 1.13
C GLN A 117 4.01 12.37 0.57
N ALA A 118 4.96 13.02 -0.09
CA ALA A 118 6.18 12.39 -0.55
C ALA A 118 7.07 12.01 0.64
N LEU A 119 7.74 10.87 0.53
CA LEU A 119 8.78 10.43 1.45
C LEU A 119 10.07 11.23 1.14
N ASP A 120 10.37 12.20 1.99
CA ASP A 120 11.49 13.11 1.79
C ASP A 120 12.82 12.47 2.25
N VAL A 121 13.72 12.24 1.30
CA VAL A 121 15.10 11.80 1.51
C VAL A 121 16.11 12.82 0.94
N THR A 122 15.67 14.06 0.69
CA THR A 122 16.49 15.12 0.07
C THR A 122 17.72 15.49 0.91
N SER A 123 17.62 15.40 2.23
CA SER A 123 18.73 15.68 3.15
C SER A 123 19.65 14.47 3.38
N ASP A 124 19.16 13.26 3.16
CA ASP A 124 19.89 12.01 3.41
C ASP A 124 19.34 10.86 2.55
N ALA A 125 20.00 10.59 1.42
CA ALA A 125 19.61 9.50 0.54
C ALA A 125 19.80 8.11 1.16
N SER A 126 20.55 7.97 2.27
CA SER A 126 20.66 6.69 2.98
C SER A 126 19.37 6.27 3.69
N ALA A 127 18.46 7.23 3.91
CA ALA A 127 17.14 6.96 4.47
C ALA A 127 16.18 6.25 3.50
N ILE A 128 16.54 6.04 2.22
CA ILE A 128 15.70 5.30 1.26
C ILE A 128 15.36 3.90 1.78
N GLU A 129 16.28 3.21 2.44
CA GLU A 129 16.01 1.87 2.99
C GLU A 129 14.90 1.90 4.04
N GLU A 130 14.94 2.89 4.94
CA GLU A 130 13.90 3.13 5.95
C GLU A 130 12.56 3.48 5.29
N LYS A 131 12.56 4.35 4.29
CA LYS A 131 11.34 4.72 3.53
C LYS A 131 10.73 3.56 2.78
N MET A 132 11.55 2.67 2.22
CA MET A 132 11.06 1.45 1.59
C MET A 132 10.50 0.45 2.62
N ALA A 133 10.97 0.47 3.87
CA ALA A 133 10.36 -0.31 4.96
C ALA A 133 9.01 0.28 5.39
N GLU A 134 8.90 1.62 5.53
CA GLU A 134 7.64 2.31 5.82
C GLU A 134 6.56 1.98 4.76
N ILE A 135 6.91 1.99 3.47
CA ILE A 135 5.99 1.60 2.39
C ILE A 135 5.45 0.19 2.61
N ARG A 136 6.31 -0.76 3.01
CA ARG A 136 5.89 -2.16 3.24
C ARG A 136 4.92 -2.28 4.40
N GLU A 137 5.16 -1.54 5.48
CA GLU A 137 4.28 -1.55 6.66
C GLU A 137 2.88 -1.01 6.32
N VAL A 138 2.81 0.08 5.54
CA VAL A 138 1.54 0.69 5.11
C VAL A 138 0.76 -0.21 4.12
N THR A 139 1.46 -1.04 3.35
CA THR A 139 0.80 -2.02 2.49
C THR A 139 0.23 -3.20 3.28
N VAL A 140 0.92 -3.66 4.32
CA VAL A 140 0.52 -4.85 5.10
C VAL A 140 -0.54 -4.54 6.17
N ALA A 141 -0.72 -3.28 6.58
CA ALA A 141 -1.59 -2.90 7.71
C ALA A 141 -3.11 -3.10 7.49
N CYS A 142 -3.57 -3.36 6.27
CA CYS A 142 -4.99 -3.57 5.94
C CYS A 142 -5.36 -5.04 5.73
N ASP A 143 -4.36 -5.90 5.64
CA ASP A 143 -4.47 -7.32 5.27
C ASP A 143 -3.96 -8.17 6.42
N LEU A 144 -4.87 -8.58 7.30
CA LEU A 144 -4.50 -9.34 8.50
C LEU A 144 -4.73 -10.83 8.25
N GLU A 145 -3.65 -11.62 8.25
CA GLU A 145 -3.76 -13.08 8.20
C GLU A 145 -4.41 -13.60 9.49
N ILE A 146 -5.41 -14.47 9.33
CA ILE A 146 -6.02 -15.15 10.47
C ILE A 146 -5.03 -16.23 10.92
N PRO A 147 -4.60 -16.24 12.20
CA PRO A 147 -3.75 -17.29 12.75
C PRO A 147 -4.31 -18.68 12.46
N GLU A 148 -3.45 -19.63 12.09
CA GLU A 148 -3.88 -21.01 11.91
C GLU A 148 -4.52 -21.54 13.21
N PRO A 149 -5.76 -22.05 13.15
CA PRO A 149 -6.42 -22.59 14.33
C PRO A 149 -5.70 -23.83 14.84
N ASP A 150 -5.72 -24.03 16.16
CA ASP A 150 -5.28 -25.29 16.75
C ASP A 150 -6.11 -26.44 16.16
N PRO A 151 -5.49 -27.58 15.75
CA PRO A 151 -6.24 -28.72 15.22
C PRO A 151 -7.35 -29.23 16.16
N SER A 152 -7.22 -28.97 17.47
CA SER A 152 -8.22 -29.32 18.49
C SER A 152 -9.34 -28.28 18.67
N ASP A 153 -9.18 -27.07 18.13
CA ASP A 153 -10.16 -25.98 18.18
C ASP A 153 -10.26 -25.27 16.80
N PRO A 154 -11.06 -25.82 15.87
CA PRO A 154 -11.13 -25.30 14.50
C PRO A 154 -11.73 -23.89 14.48
N PHE A 155 -11.14 -23.02 13.65
CA PHE A 155 -11.63 -21.64 13.46
C PHE A 155 -13.10 -21.63 13.03
N VAL A 156 -13.91 -20.83 13.74
CA VAL A 156 -15.32 -20.61 13.43
C VAL A 156 -15.47 -19.17 12.91
N PRO A 157 -15.73 -18.96 11.60
CA PRO A 157 -15.80 -17.62 10.99
C PRO A 157 -16.80 -16.67 11.62
N THR A 158 -17.87 -17.20 12.22
CA THR A 158 -18.90 -16.40 12.91
C THR A 158 -18.53 -16.08 14.36
N GLN A 159 -17.33 -16.43 14.80
CA GLN A 159 -16.82 -16.19 16.15
C GLN A 159 -15.48 -15.44 16.17
N LEU A 160 -15.28 -14.54 15.21
CA LEU A 160 -14.15 -13.62 15.18
C LEU A 160 -14.64 -12.19 15.38
N ASN A 161 -13.99 -11.46 16.29
CA ASN A 161 -14.13 -10.02 16.41
C ASN A 161 -12.76 -9.35 16.23
N VAL A 162 -12.78 -8.18 15.59
CA VAL A 162 -11.60 -7.35 15.35
C VAL A 162 -11.70 -6.13 16.24
N ASN A 163 -10.67 -5.86 17.03
CA ASN A 163 -10.59 -4.70 17.89
C ASN A 163 -9.59 -3.71 17.33
N LEU A 164 -10.01 -2.46 17.18
CA LEU A 164 -9.16 -1.34 16.81
C LEU A 164 -8.83 -0.50 18.05
N ASP A 165 -7.55 -0.29 18.30
CA ASP A 165 -7.06 0.68 19.27
C ASP A 165 -6.28 1.78 18.51
N PRO A 166 -6.87 2.96 18.28
CA PRO A 166 -6.24 4.02 17.49
C PRO A 166 -5.10 4.75 18.24
N ASP A 167 -5.06 4.66 19.57
CA ASP A 167 -4.13 5.41 20.41
C ASP A 167 -2.99 4.54 20.97
N GLY A 168 -3.07 3.21 20.79
CA GLY A 168 -2.01 2.28 21.19
C GLY A 168 -1.87 2.18 22.69
N SER A 169 -2.97 1.83 23.36
CA SER A 169 -2.87 1.50 24.78
C SER A 169 -1.95 0.29 24.96
N ASP A 170 -1.17 0.30 26.04
CA ASP A 170 -0.21 -0.74 26.46
C ASP A 170 -0.89 -2.07 26.86
N GLY A 171 -2.05 -2.39 26.28
CA GLY A 171 -2.93 -3.48 26.66
C GLY A 171 -3.86 -3.14 27.84
N SER A 172 -3.82 -1.89 28.36
CA SER A 172 -4.63 -1.47 29.51
C SER A 172 -6.05 -1.00 29.18
N GLN A 173 -6.35 -0.70 27.90
CA GLN A 173 -7.70 -0.43 27.42
C GLN A 173 -8.01 -1.45 26.31
N PRO A 174 -9.11 -2.22 26.39
CA PRO A 174 -9.51 -3.03 25.26
C PRO A 174 -9.86 -2.09 24.10
N GLY A 175 -9.25 -2.31 22.93
CA GLY A 175 -9.61 -1.62 21.69
C GLY A 175 -11.11 -1.75 21.40
N SER A 176 -11.63 -0.84 20.59
CA SER A 176 -13.05 -0.83 20.23
C SER A 176 -13.33 -1.94 19.21
N VAL A 177 -14.34 -2.77 19.47
CA VAL A 177 -14.79 -3.77 18.49
C VAL A 177 -15.37 -3.04 17.28
N ILE A 178 -14.84 -3.35 16.10
CA ILE A 178 -15.33 -2.82 14.82
C ILE A 178 -16.20 -3.88 14.11
N ALA A 179 -17.24 -3.41 13.42
CA ALA A 179 -18.24 -4.30 12.85
C ALA A 179 -17.74 -4.96 11.55
N GLN A 180 -18.12 -6.22 11.36
CA GLN A 180 -17.92 -6.91 10.10
C GLN A 180 -18.95 -6.42 9.07
N VAL A 181 -18.49 -6.14 7.86
CA VAL A 181 -19.33 -5.93 6.67
C VAL A 181 -19.13 -7.09 5.67
N PRO A 182 -20.09 -7.32 4.75
CA PRO A 182 -19.98 -8.45 3.81
C PRO A 182 -18.82 -8.35 2.83
N SER A 183 -18.47 -7.13 2.39
CA SER A 183 -17.43 -6.88 1.40
C SER A 183 -16.88 -5.46 1.49
N GLU A 184 -15.81 -5.18 0.75
CA GLU A 184 -15.28 -3.82 0.57
C GLU A 184 -16.35 -2.82 0.13
N SER A 185 -17.26 -3.23 -0.76
CA SER A 185 -18.31 -2.35 -1.29
C SER A 185 -19.34 -1.91 -0.23
N ASP A 186 -19.39 -2.61 0.89
CA ASP A 186 -20.25 -2.31 2.03
C ASP A 186 -19.52 -1.47 3.10
N CYS A 187 -18.24 -1.17 2.89
CA CYS A 187 -17.52 -0.22 3.72
C CYS A 187 -18.11 1.18 3.57
N GLY A 188 -18.35 1.83 4.71
CA GLY A 188 -18.83 3.22 4.77
C GLY A 188 -17.77 4.14 5.37
N SER A 189 -18.21 5.27 5.90
CA SER A 189 -17.35 6.20 6.66
C SER A 189 -16.95 5.70 8.05
N GLU A 190 -17.57 4.61 8.52
CA GLU A 190 -17.32 4.03 9.84
C GLU A 190 -16.27 2.91 9.76
N PRO A 191 -15.46 2.70 10.81
CA PRO A 191 -14.55 1.57 10.90
C PRO A 191 -15.29 0.23 10.75
N GLY A 192 -14.70 -0.66 9.96
CA GLY A 192 -15.21 -2.01 9.73
C GLY A 192 -14.13 -2.91 9.14
N TRP A 193 -14.52 -4.16 8.89
CA TRP A 193 -13.67 -5.17 8.29
C TRP A 193 -14.51 -6.21 7.56
N TYR A 194 -13.91 -6.96 6.64
CA TYR A 194 -14.57 -8.03 5.89
C TYR A 194 -13.60 -9.19 5.68
N TYR A 195 -14.12 -10.35 5.29
CA TYR A 195 -13.29 -11.52 4.99
C TYR A 195 -12.85 -11.52 3.52
N ASP A 196 -11.75 -12.21 3.25
CA ASP A 196 -11.35 -12.58 1.90
C ASP A 196 -12.39 -13.48 1.22
N THR A 197 -12.85 -14.52 1.92
CA THR A 197 -13.91 -15.41 1.46
C THR A 197 -14.89 -15.73 2.60
N PRO A 198 -16.22 -15.73 2.34
CA PRO A 198 -17.20 -15.99 3.38
C PRO A 198 -17.17 -17.43 3.94
N GLU A 199 -16.82 -18.42 3.10
CA GLU A 199 -16.95 -19.83 3.47
C GLU A 199 -15.75 -20.39 4.22
N LYS A 200 -14.53 -19.91 3.92
CA LYS A 200 -13.28 -20.35 4.53
C LYS A 200 -12.29 -19.18 4.59
N PRO A 201 -12.49 -18.23 5.50
CA PRO A 201 -11.65 -17.07 5.53
C PRO A 201 -10.23 -17.45 5.90
N THR A 202 -9.27 -16.87 5.19
CA THR A 202 -7.84 -16.95 5.52
C THR A 202 -7.28 -15.60 5.93
N LYS A 203 -7.97 -14.52 5.56
CA LYS A 203 -7.58 -13.15 5.84
C LYS A 203 -8.78 -12.30 6.27
N VAL A 204 -8.46 -11.27 7.04
CA VAL A 204 -9.35 -10.16 7.35
C VAL A 204 -8.83 -8.92 6.62
N PHE A 205 -9.70 -8.30 5.84
CA PHE A 205 -9.47 -7.02 5.22
C PHE A 205 -10.12 -5.92 6.06
N LEU A 206 -9.38 -4.85 6.31
CA LEU A 206 -9.92 -3.70 7.04
C LEU A 206 -10.54 -2.71 6.06
N CYS A 207 -11.71 -2.16 6.41
CA CYS A 207 -12.32 -1.10 5.62
C CYS A 207 -11.40 0.13 5.55
N PRO A 208 -11.48 0.95 4.49
CA PRO A 208 -10.64 2.14 4.33
C PRO A 208 -10.62 3.07 5.55
N ALA A 209 -11.77 3.30 6.19
CA ALA A 209 -11.86 4.11 7.41
C ALA A 209 -11.08 3.52 8.59
N THR A 210 -10.99 2.19 8.69
CA THR A 210 -10.16 1.50 9.70
C THR A 210 -8.68 1.61 9.33
N CYS A 211 -8.33 1.37 8.07
CA CYS A 211 -6.96 1.50 7.57
C CYS A 211 -6.37 2.90 7.79
N ASP A 212 -7.18 3.95 7.58
CA ASP A 212 -6.76 5.32 7.82
C ASP A 212 -6.40 5.58 9.29
N LEU A 213 -7.11 4.95 10.22
CA LEU A 213 -6.81 5.04 11.65
C LEU A 213 -5.51 4.30 12.00
N LEU A 214 -5.17 3.25 11.27
CA LEU A 214 -3.92 2.49 11.46
C LEU A 214 -2.68 3.17 10.90
N LYS A 215 -2.82 4.26 10.14
CA LYS A 215 -1.68 5.10 9.75
C LYS A 215 -1.04 5.82 10.94
N SER A 216 -1.73 5.88 12.08
CA SER A 216 -1.15 6.39 13.32
C SER A 216 -0.11 5.40 13.86
N PRO A 217 1.11 5.85 14.22
CA PRO A 217 2.22 4.96 14.60
C PRO A 217 1.97 4.14 15.87
N ASN A 218 0.98 4.52 16.68
CA ASN A 218 0.60 3.80 17.89
C ASN A 218 -0.61 2.90 17.69
N ALA A 219 -1.34 3.00 16.58
CA ALA A 219 -2.58 2.27 16.42
C ALA A 219 -2.34 0.77 16.26
N THR A 220 -3.18 -0.06 16.88
CA THR A 220 -3.07 -1.53 16.84
C THR A 220 -4.39 -2.20 16.49
N VAL A 221 -4.30 -3.38 15.89
CA VAL A 221 -5.44 -4.29 15.68
C VAL A 221 -5.19 -5.60 16.39
N THR A 222 -6.21 -6.12 17.06
CA THR A 222 -6.16 -7.45 17.69
C THR A 222 -7.40 -8.27 17.35
N PHE A 223 -7.21 -9.59 17.28
CA PHE A 223 -8.31 -10.54 17.10
C PHE A 223 -8.80 -11.07 18.43
N THR A 224 -10.12 -11.25 18.53
CA THR A 224 -10.77 -11.97 19.62
C THR A 224 -11.58 -13.13 19.05
N PHE A 225 -11.20 -14.35 19.44
CA PHE A 225 -11.84 -15.58 19.00
C PHE A 225 -12.87 -16.08 20.04
N GLY A 226 -13.87 -16.84 19.58
CA GLY A 226 -14.81 -17.58 20.42
C GLY A 226 -16.08 -16.80 20.83
N CYS A 227 -16.22 -15.55 20.40
CA CYS A 227 -17.41 -14.72 20.64
C CYS A 227 -18.13 -14.43 19.32
N PRO A 228 -19.48 -14.45 19.26
CA PRO A 228 -20.21 -14.12 18.03
C PRO A 228 -19.73 -12.82 17.40
N THR A 229 -19.48 -12.85 16.09
CA THR A 229 -19.05 -11.69 15.32
C THR A 229 -20.10 -10.58 15.35
N ILE A 230 -19.69 -9.36 15.66
CA ILE A 230 -20.53 -8.18 15.53
C ILE A 230 -20.60 -7.80 14.05
N VAL A 231 -21.77 -7.97 13.46
CA VAL A 231 -22.05 -7.64 12.05
C VAL A 231 -22.80 -6.30 11.96
N LYS A 232 -22.57 -5.57 10.87
CA LYS A 232 -23.30 -4.34 10.55
C LYS A 232 -24.57 -4.62 9.73
#